data_AF-A0A1R1AKK4-F1
#
_entry.id   AF-A0A1R1AKK4-F1
#
_cell.length_a   1.000
_cell.length_b   1.000
_cell.length_c   1.000
_cell.angle_alpha   90.00
_cell.angle_beta   90.00
_cell.angle_gamma   90.00
#
_symmetry.space_group_name_H-M   'P 1'
#
loop_
_entity.id
_entity.type
_entity.pdbx_description
1 polymer ?
#
loop_
_entity_poly.entity_id
_entity_poly.type
_entity_poly.pdbx_seq_one_letter_code
_entity_poly.pdbx_strand_id
1 'polypeptide(L)'
;MSSRSSAVAILVELKFLANHNKEKLDKITEAMKQFKDRRMYELYQAIYLHLKGISMTAIADILNWDRMTVSSYIHTHNDGGLTALQWDHLSGAPSRLTKGMRDPLSSTMWSISPLPRSV
;
A
#
# COMPACT_ATOMS: atom_id res chain seq x y z
N MET A 1 -5.54 44.72 22.49
CA MET A 1 -4.74 43.61 23.04
C MET A 1 -5.60 42.35 23.08
N SER A 2 -5.62 41.56 21.99
CA SER A 2 -6.45 40.34 21.85
C SER A 2 -5.57 39.11 21.60
N SER A 3 -4.73 38.77 22.58
CA SER A 3 -3.85 37.57 22.50
C SER A 3 -4.51 36.30 23.06
N ARG A 4 -5.72 36.39 23.64
CA ARG A 4 -6.42 35.21 24.21
C ARG A 4 -7.18 34.39 23.17
N SER A 5 -7.57 34.97 22.02
CA SER A 5 -8.37 34.30 20.99
C SER A 5 -7.55 33.32 20.13
N SER A 6 -6.30 33.65 19.82
CA SER A 6 -5.44 32.83 18.95
C SER A 6 -4.98 31.53 19.62
N ALA A 7 -4.62 31.56 20.91
CA ALA A 7 -4.15 30.37 21.62
C ALA A 7 -5.24 29.30 21.78
N VAL A 8 -6.49 29.71 21.99
CA VAL A 8 -7.64 28.78 22.08
C VAL A 8 -7.91 28.12 20.73
N ALA A 9 -7.85 28.88 19.63
CA ALA A 9 -8.01 28.35 18.28
C ALA A 9 -6.91 27.32 17.94
N ILE A 10 -5.65 27.63 18.25
CA ILE A 10 -4.52 26.70 18.07
C ILE A 10 -4.73 25.43 18.90
N LEU A 11 -5.17 25.56 20.15
CA LEU A 11 -5.39 24.42 21.04
C LEU A 11 -6.53 23.51 20.54
N VAL A 12 -7.57 24.09 19.93
CA VAL A 12 -8.67 23.34 19.31
C VAL A 12 -8.17 22.59 18.07
N GLU A 13 -7.39 23.23 17.21
CA GLU A 13 -6.82 22.61 16.01
C GLU A 13 -5.88 21.45 16.36
N LEU A 14 -5.00 21.64 17.34
CA LEU A 14 -4.09 20.60 17.83
C LEU A 14 -4.85 19.40 18.40
N LYS A 15 -5.93 19.63 19.15
CA LYS A 15 -6.80 18.56 19.67
C LYS A 15 -7.53 17.82 18.55
N PHE A 16 -7.99 18.54 17.53
CA PHE A 16 -8.64 17.95 16.37
C PHE A 16 -7.68 17.04 15.59
N LEU A 17 -6.48 17.52 15.29
CA LEU A 17 -5.42 16.74 14.63
C LEU A 17 -5.01 15.52 15.47
N ALA A 18 -4.87 15.69 16.79
CA ALA A 18 -4.55 14.58 17.69
C ALA A 18 -5.64 13.51 17.71
N ASN A 19 -6.92 13.91 17.70
CA ASN A 19 -8.03 12.95 17.66
C ASN A 19 -8.10 12.21 16.32
N HIS A 20 -7.89 12.92 15.21
CA HIS A 20 -7.85 12.31 13.88
C HIS A 20 -6.68 11.34 13.70
N ASN A 21 -5.51 11.65 14.25
CA ASN A 21 -4.36 10.73 14.26
C ASN A 21 -4.62 9.50 15.12
N LYS A 22 -5.35 9.63 16.22
CA LYS A 22 -5.74 8.49 17.07
C LYS A 22 -6.59 7.47 16.29
N GLU A 23 -7.61 7.94 15.57
CA GLU A 23 -8.44 7.05 14.74
C GLU A 23 -7.63 6.35 13.64
N LYS A 24 -6.66 7.04 13.02
CA LYS A 24 -5.75 6.44 12.04
C LYS A 24 -4.83 5.39 12.67
N LEU A 25 -4.29 5.67 13.85
CA LEU A 25 -3.44 4.74 14.60
C LEU A 25 -4.20 3.46 14.96
N ASP A 26 -5.46 3.58 15.39
CA ASP A 26 -6.30 2.42 15.72
C ASP A 26 -6.52 1.54 14.48
N LYS A 27 -6.86 2.14 13.33
CA LYS A 27 -7.04 1.40 12.06
C LYS A 27 -5.78 0.67 11.60
N ILE A 28 -4.61 1.33 11.69
CA ILE A 28 -3.33 0.72 11.33
C ILE A 28 -2.95 -0.39 12.31
N THR A 29 -3.25 -0.21 13.60
CA THR A 29 -3.01 -1.24 14.61
C THR A 29 -3.84 -2.49 14.34
N GLU A 30 -5.11 -2.33 13.97
CA GLU A 30 -5.95 -3.46 13.57
C GLU A 30 -5.46 -4.11 12.27
N ALA A 31 -5.02 -3.33 11.29
CA ALA A 31 -4.40 -3.87 10.07
C ALA A 31 -3.16 -4.72 10.40
N MET A 32 -2.23 -4.21 11.23
CA MET A 32 -1.02 -4.94 11.64
C MET A 32 -1.33 -6.30 12.31
N LYS A 33 -2.45 -6.43 13.02
CA LYS A 33 -2.87 -7.70 13.65
C LYS A 33 -3.35 -8.74 12.63
N GLN A 34 -3.87 -8.31 11.48
CA GLN A 34 -4.50 -9.19 10.49
C GLN A 34 -3.51 -9.77 9.48
N PHE A 35 -2.44 -9.05 9.14
CA PHE A 35 -1.50 -9.49 8.10
C PHE A 35 -0.36 -10.34 8.66
N LYS A 36 -0.18 -11.54 8.08
CA LYS A 36 0.98 -12.41 8.33
C LYS A 36 2.18 -12.11 7.42
N ASP A 37 1.97 -11.32 6.36
CA ASP A 37 3.05 -10.94 5.46
C ASP A 37 3.97 -9.91 6.14
N ARG A 38 5.26 -10.25 6.20
CA ARG A 38 6.27 -9.43 6.86
C ARG A 38 6.39 -8.04 6.25
N ARG A 39 6.34 -7.92 4.92
CA ARG A 39 6.53 -6.63 4.26
C ARG A 39 5.31 -5.73 4.41
N MET A 40 4.10 -6.30 4.41
CA MET A 40 2.90 -5.53 4.77
C MET A 40 2.94 -5.05 6.23
N TYR A 41 3.40 -5.89 7.15
CA TYR A 41 3.59 -5.49 8.54
C TYR A 41 4.57 -4.32 8.68
N GLU A 42 5.76 -4.42 8.07
CA GLU A 42 6.77 -3.34 8.10
C GLU A 42 6.25 -2.04 7.44
N LEU A 43 5.44 -2.15 6.39
CA LEU A 43 4.79 -1.00 5.74
C LEU A 43 3.80 -0.30 6.68
N TYR A 44 2.95 -1.06 7.36
CA TYR A 44 2.03 -0.51 8.34
C TYR A 44 2.77 0.07 9.55
N GLN A 45 3.88 -0.55 9.95
CA GLN A 45 4.75 -0.04 10.99
C GLN A 45 5.37 1.31 10.61
N ALA A 46 5.81 1.50 9.36
CA ALA A 46 6.33 2.77 8.88
C ALA A 46 5.29 3.91 9.02
N ILE A 47 4.04 3.64 8.63
CA ILE A 47 2.95 4.62 8.71
C ILE A 47 2.58 4.90 10.17
N TYR A 48 2.54 3.86 11.01
CA TYR A 48 2.30 4.00 12.45
C TYR A 48 3.33 4.93 13.11
N LEU A 49 4.61 4.74 12.81
CA LEU A 49 5.70 5.59 13.33
C LEU A 49 5.58 7.03 12.81
N HIS A 50 5.20 7.21 11.54
CA HIS A 50 4.97 8.54 10.97
C HIS A 50 3.82 9.28 11.66
N LEU A 51 2.69 8.61 11.93
CA LEU A 51 1.56 9.19 12.65
C LEU A 51 1.87 9.52 14.11
N LYS A 52 2.87 8.86 14.71
CA LYS A 52 3.43 9.22 16.01
C LYS A 52 4.38 10.42 15.97
N GLY A 53 4.63 11.00 14.79
CA GLY A 53 5.49 12.17 14.61
C GLY A 53 6.97 11.84 14.42
N ILE A 54 7.31 10.58 14.14
CA ILE A 54 8.70 10.20 13.84
C ILE A 54 9.05 10.64 12.41
N SER A 55 10.25 11.19 12.24
CA SER A 55 10.71 11.68 10.94
C SER A 55 10.95 10.52 9.95
N MET A 56 10.76 10.79 8.66
CA MET A 56 10.97 9.79 7.60
C MET A 56 12.37 9.19 7.61
N THR A 57 13.40 10.00 7.91
CA THR A 57 14.78 9.54 8.02
C THR A 57 14.94 8.56 9.18
N ALA A 58 14.43 8.90 10.37
CA ALA A 58 14.49 7.99 11.51
C ALA A 58 13.70 6.70 11.28
N ILE A 59 12.57 6.76 10.57
CA ILE A 59 11.80 5.55 10.19
C ILE A 59 12.61 4.67 9.24
N ALA A 60 13.28 5.28 8.25
CA ALA A 60 14.15 4.57 7.32
C ALA A 60 15.28 3.84 8.05
N ASP A 61 15.90 4.49 9.03
CA ASP A 61 16.94 3.89 9.88
C ASP A 61 16.39 2.73 10.75
N ILE A 62 15.21 2.92 11.37
CA ILE A 62 14.56 1.90 12.23
C ILE A 62 14.20 0.64 11.43
N LEU A 63 13.68 0.82 10.20
CA LEU A 63 13.22 -0.28 9.36
C LEU A 63 14.30 -0.79 8.39
N ASN A 64 15.49 -0.16 8.38
CA ASN A 64 16.56 -0.42 7.43
C ASN A 64 16.08 -0.35 5.97
N TRP A 65 15.29 0.69 5.67
CA TRP A 65 14.72 0.96 4.35
C TRP A 65 15.34 2.20 3.72
N ASP A 66 15.16 2.34 2.42
CA ASP A 66 15.49 3.59 1.75
C ASP A 66 14.49 4.71 2.12
N ARG A 67 14.99 5.92 2.34
CA ARG A 67 14.17 7.08 2.72
C ARG A 67 13.11 7.41 1.66
N MET A 68 13.42 7.27 0.37
CA MET A 68 12.45 7.55 -0.70
C MET A 68 11.32 6.54 -0.70
N THR A 69 11.62 5.29 -0.34
CA THR A 69 10.61 4.23 -0.18
C THR A 69 9.65 4.56 0.96
N VAL A 70 10.17 4.95 2.13
CA VAL A 70 9.36 5.43 3.26
C VAL A 70 8.50 6.63 2.86
N SER A 71 9.10 7.61 2.17
CA SER A 71 8.39 8.80 1.67
C SER A 71 7.25 8.42 0.72
N SER A 72 7.49 7.50 -0.22
CA SER A 72 6.49 7.03 -1.17
C SER A 72 5.30 6.42 -0.46
N TYR A 73 5.54 5.51 0.50
CA TYR A 73 4.46 4.86 1.24
C TYR A 73 3.64 5.83 2.09
N ILE A 74 4.29 6.81 2.71
CA ILE A 74 3.59 7.87 3.46
C ILE A 74 2.72 8.71 2.51
N HIS A 75 3.22 9.06 1.31
CA HIS A 75 2.44 9.81 0.34
C HIS A 75 1.22 9.02 -0.14
N THR A 76 1.43 7.76 -0.53
CA THR A 76 0.34 6.85 -0.93
C THR A 76 -0.72 6.70 0.16
N HIS A 77 -0.31 6.60 1.43
CA HIS A 77 -1.23 6.58 2.56
C HIS A 77 -2.00 7.90 2.71
N ASN A 78 -1.34 9.04 2.57
CA ASN A 78 -1.97 10.34 2.73
C ASN A 78 -2.98 10.63 1.61
N ASP A 79 -2.70 10.15 0.40
CA ASP A 79 -3.55 10.38 -0.78
C ASP A 79 -4.77 9.43 -0.81
N GLY A 80 -4.59 8.17 -0.43
CA GLY A 80 -5.61 7.13 -0.63
C GLY A 80 -5.87 6.21 0.56
N GLY A 81 -5.33 6.54 1.74
CA GLY A 81 -5.54 5.79 2.98
C GLY A 81 -5.02 4.35 2.92
N LEU A 82 -5.66 3.47 3.69
CA LEU A 82 -5.28 2.06 3.81
C LEU A 82 -5.52 1.25 2.53
N THR A 83 -6.50 1.63 1.70
CA THR A 83 -6.81 0.96 0.45
C THR A 83 -5.72 1.17 -0.60
N ALA A 84 -5.11 2.35 -0.65
CA ALA A 84 -4.02 2.63 -1.59
C ALA A 84 -2.70 1.92 -1.23
N LEU A 85 -2.57 1.44 0.01
CA LEU A 85 -1.43 0.67 0.48
C LEU A 85 -1.59 -0.83 0.26
N GLN A 86 -2.76 -1.27 -0.22
CA GLN A 86 -2.92 -2.68 -0.57
C GLN A 86 -1.97 -3.02 -1.69
N TRP A 87 -1.22 -4.08 -1.45
CA TRP A 87 -0.42 -4.67 -2.49
C TRP A 87 -1.35 -5.48 -3.36
N ASP A 88 -1.81 -4.87 -4.45
CA ASP A 88 -2.36 -5.66 -5.54
C ASP A 88 -1.26 -6.64 -5.92
N HIS A 89 -1.53 -7.94 -5.73
CA HIS A 89 -0.68 -8.99 -6.25
C HIS A 89 -0.27 -8.55 -7.65
N LEU A 90 1.03 -8.48 -7.90
CA LEU A 90 1.56 -8.38 -9.26
C LEU A 90 1.06 -9.63 -9.99
N SER A 91 -0.18 -9.58 -10.48
CA SER A 91 -0.62 -10.40 -11.60
C SER A 91 0.42 -10.05 -12.64
N GLY A 92 1.29 -11.02 -12.94
CA GLY A 92 2.47 -10.81 -13.77
C GLY A 92 2.12 -10.05 -15.04
N ALA A 93 3.13 -9.44 -15.66
CA ALA A 93 3.02 -8.56 -16.82
C ALA A 93 1.74 -8.84 -17.64
N PRO A 94 0.86 -7.83 -17.84
CA PRO A 94 -0.45 -8.03 -18.44
C PRO A 94 -0.32 -8.93 -19.66
N SER A 95 -1.02 -10.06 -19.64
CA SER A 95 -0.87 -11.09 -20.66
C SER A 95 -0.92 -10.46 -22.04
N ARG A 96 0.19 -10.55 -22.80
CA ARG A 96 0.28 -10.02 -24.18
C ARG A 96 -0.73 -10.63 -25.15
N LEU A 97 -1.45 -11.67 -24.72
CA LEU A 97 -2.53 -12.32 -25.45
C LEU A 97 -3.89 -11.76 -25.01
N THR A 98 -4.54 -11.01 -25.90
CA THR A 98 -5.95 -10.62 -25.79
C THR A 98 -6.83 -11.88 -25.87
N LYS A 99 -8.01 -11.91 -25.24
CA LYS A 99 -8.91 -13.09 -25.22
C LYS A 99 -9.15 -13.68 -26.62
N GLY A 100 -9.32 -12.83 -27.63
CA GLY A 100 -9.51 -13.25 -29.03
C GLY A 100 -8.29 -13.86 -29.74
N MET A 101 -7.08 -13.77 -29.18
CA MET A 101 -5.88 -14.45 -29.72
C MET A 101 -5.72 -15.87 -29.15
N ARG A 102 -6.41 -16.21 -28.06
CA ARG A 102 -6.27 -17.52 -27.40
C ARG A 102 -7.05 -18.62 -28.11
N ASP A 103 -8.24 -18.28 -28.62
CA ASP A 103 -9.13 -19.22 -29.32
C ASP A 103 -8.57 -19.78 -30.65
N PRO A 104 -7.88 -18.99 -31.50
CA PRO A 104 -7.26 -19.55 -32.70
C PRO A 104 -5.98 -20.36 -32.42
N LEU A 105 -5.31 -20.15 -31.28
CA LEU A 105 -4.13 -20.94 -30.90
C LEU A 105 -4.51 -22.32 -30.34
N SER A 106 -5.61 -22.42 -29.59
CA SER A 106 -6.10 -23.70 -29.07
C SER A 106 -6.62 -24.61 -30.18
N SER A 107 -7.31 -24.06 -31.20
CA SER A 107 -7.76 -24.81 -32.36
C SER A 107 -6.60 -25.29 -33.26
N THR A 108 -5.53 -24.49 -33.37
CA THR A 108 -4.32 -24.86 -34.13
C THR A 108 -3.47 -25.90 -33.40
N MET A 109 -3.38 -25.86 -32.07
CA MET A 109 -2.73 -26.94 -31.30
C MET A 109 -3.44 -28.28 -31.46
N TRP A 110 -4.77 -28.27 -31.56
CA TRP A 110 -5.54 -29.50 -31.71
C TRP A 110 -5.41 -30.11 -33.11
N SER A 111 -5.27 -29.28 -34.14
CA SER A 111 -5.18 -29.71 -35.55
C SER A 111 -3.79 -30.22 -35.96
N ILE A 112 -2.73 -29.93 -35.20
CA ILE A 112 -1.35 -30.39 -35.47
C ILE A 112 -1.06 -31.77 -34.84
N SER A 113 -2.07 -32.45 -34.27
CA SER A 113 -1.92 -33.85 -33.84
C SER A 113 -1.44 -34.70 -35.04
N PRO A 114 -0.30 -35.41 -34.95
CA PRO A 114 0.30 -36.06 -36.11
C PRO A 114 -0.61 -37.19 -36.61
N LEU A 115 -0.82 -37.25 -37.92
CA LEU A 115 -1.55 -38.34 -38.58
C LEU A 115 -0.98 -39.70 -38.12
N PRO A 116 -1.83 -40.71 -37.84
CA PRO A 116 -1.35 -42.03 -37.50
C PRO A 116 -0.51 -42.56 -38.67
N ARG A 117 0.72 -42.99 -38.40
CA ARG A 117 1.54 -43.69 -39.39
C ARG A 117 0.79 -44.95 -39.81
N SER A 118 0.41 -45.02 -41.07
CA SER A 118 -0.03 -46.27 -41.71
C SER A 118 1.12 -47.27 -41.63
N VAL A 119 0.87 -48.39 -40.94
CA VAL A 119 1.70 -49.60 -40.92
C VAL A 119 1.76 -50.23 -42.30
#